data_AF-A0AAU7C5Z1-F1
#
_entry.id   AF-A0AAU7C5Z1-F1
#
_cell.length_a   1.000
_cell.length_b   1.000
_cell.length_c   1.000
_cell.angle_alpha   90.00
_cell.angle_beta   90.00
_cell.angle_gamma   90.00
#
_symmetry.space_group_name_H-M   'P 1'
#
loop_
_entity.id
_entity.type
_entity.pdbx_description
1 polymer ?
#
loop_
_entity_poly.entity_id
_entity_poly.type
_entity_poly.pdbx_seq_one_letter_code
_entity_poly.pdbx_strand_id
1 'polypeptide(L)'
;MRHWSQRTEIPRRRFINWLGIAASKFHDWRTRYGLANEHNALVPRDWWLEPWEKQAVLDYHATHPLEGYRRLAFMMLDADVVAMSPSSVYRVLCNAGLMKRHNSKPSLKGKGFQQPLRIMNTGTSTSRTSTSPGRSSTSGTSAAMHFNGEIWEIQQNYKSVRESW
;
A
#
# COMPACT_ATOMS: atom_id res chain seq x y z
N MET A 1 -22.43 -3.17 -38.61
CA MET A 1 -23.87 -3.26 -38.25
C MET A 1 -24.85 -2.89 -39.37
N ARG A 2 -24.67 -1.78 -40.10
CA ARG A 2 -25.63 -1.35 -41.16
C ARG A 2 -25.71 -2.33 -42.33
N HIS A 3 -24.56 -2.78 -42.82
CA HIS A 3 -24.42 -3.78 -43.89
C HIS A 3 -25.19 -5.08 -43.60
N TRP A 4 -24.98 -5.66 -42.42
CA TRP A 4 -25.64 -6.91 -42.02
C TRP A 4 -27.16 -6.75 -41.86
N SER A 5 -27.61 -5.64 -41.28
CA SER A 5 -29.04 -5.36 -41.13
C SER A 5 -29.77 -5.21 -42.48
N GLN A 6 -29.10 -4.68 -43.51
CA GLN A 6 -29.66 -4.57 -44.87
C GLN A 6 -29.70 -5.92 -45.58
N ARG A 7 -28.69 -6.78 -45.39
CA ARG A 7 -28.63 -8.09 -46.05
C ARG A 7 -29.53 -9.15 -45.42
N THR A 8 -29.77 -9.06 -44.12
CA THR A 8 -30.56 -10.07 -43.40
C THR A 8 -31.95 -9.58 -43.03
N GLU A 9 -32.30 -8.32 -43.35
CA GLU A 9 -33.56 -7.65 -42.98
C GLU A 9 -33.86 -7.65 -41.47
N ILE A 10 -32.87 -7.98 -40.64
CA ILE A 10 -33.02 -8.01 -39.19
C ILE A 10 -32.74 -6.61 -38.64
N PRO A 11 -33.59 -6.09 -37.74
CA PRO A 11 -33.38 -4.78 -37.15
C PRO A 11 -32.13 -4.76 -36.28
N ARG A 12 -31.32 -3.69 -36.38
CA ARG A 12 -30.05 -3.50 -35.63
C ARG A 12 -30.18 -3.73 -34.13
N ARG A 13 -31.32 -3.37 -33.54
CA ARG A 13 -31.60 -3.56 -32.11
C ARG A 13 -31.53 -5.03 -31.69
N ARG A 14 -31.93 -5.95 -32.57
CA ARG A 14 -31.90 -7.40 -32.31
C ARG A 14 -30.46 -7.93 -32.25
N PHE A 15 -29.58 -7.45 -33.12
CA PHE A 15 -28.16 -7.77 -33.05
C PHE A 15 -27.48 -7.22 -31.78
N ILE A 16 -27.81 -5.99 -31.37
CA ILE A 16 -27.26 -5.38 -30.16
C ILE A 16 -27.68 -6.19 -28.91
N ASN A 17 -28.94 -6.61 -28.87
CA ASN A 17 -29.44 -7.47 -27.80
C ASN A 17 -28.75 -8.84 -27.78
N TRP A 18 -28.54 -9.47 -28.94
CA TRP A 18 -27.81 -10.75 -29.02
C TRP A 18 -26.34 -10.64 -28.60
N LEU A 19 -25.71 -9.49 -28.83
CA LEU A 19 -24.37 -9.20 -28.35
C LEU A 19 -24.31 -8.89 -26.85
N GLY A 20 -25.46 -8.77 -26.17
CA GLY A 20 -25.51 -8.48 -24.73
C GLY A 20 -25.06 -7.06 -24.38
N ILE A 21 -25.09 -6.12 -25.33
CA ILE A 21 -24.64 -4.73 -25.12
C ILE A 21 -25.87 -3.83 -24.94
N ALA A 22 -25.83 -2.91 -23.98
CA ALA A 22 -26.86 -1.88 -23.84
C ALA A 22 -26.94 -0.99 -25.09
N ALA A 23 -28.15 -0.67 -25.55
CA ALA A 23 -28.35 0.16 -26.74
C ALA A 23 -27.66 1.54 -26.63
N SER A 24 -27.68 2.16 -25.44
CA SER A 24 -26.96 3.40 -25.15
C SER A 24 -25.47 3.28 -25.45
N LYS A 25 -24.82 2.27 -24.89
CA LYS A 25 -23.39 1.99 -25.09
C LYS A 25 -23.02 1.79 -26.56
N PHE A 26 -23.87 1.12 -27.34
CA PHE A 26 -23.69 1.00 -28.79
C PHE A 26 -23.74 2.37 -29.51
N HIS A 27 -24.69 3.23 -29.14
CA HIS A 27 -24.80 4.57 -29.71
C HIS A 27 -23.64 5.49 -29.30
N ASP A 28 -23.16 5.38 -28.05
CA ASP A 28 -21.97 6.09 -27.57
C ASP A 28 -20.74 5.68 -28.37
N TRP A 29 -20.56 4.37 -28.59
CA TRP A 29 -19.45 3.83 -29.37
C TRP A 29 -19.53 4.23 -30.83
N ARG A 30 -20.73 4.24 -31.42
CA ARG A 30 -20.92 4.73 -32.79
C ARG A 30 -20.55 6.20 -32.93
N THR A 31 -20.89 7.02 -31.93
CA THR A 31 -20.58 8.46 -31.93
C THR A 31 -19.07 8.70 -31.78
N ARG A 32 -18.38 7.84 -31.01
CA ARG A 32 -16.92 7.89 -30.84
C ARG A 32 -16.13 7.10 -31.89
N TYR A 33 -16.81 6.45 -32.83
CA TYR A 33 -16.14 5.60 -33.81
C TYR A 33 -15.28 6.47 -34.75
N GLY A 34 -13.97 6.25 -34.72
CA GLY A 34 -13.00 7.06 -35.49
C GLY A 34 -12.37 8.22 -34.71
N LEU A 35 -12.82 8.49 -33.47
CA LEU A 35 -12.10 9.38 -32.58
C LEU A 35 -10.95 8.64 -31.89
N ALA A 36 -9.83 9.33 -31.68
CA ALA A 36 -8.75 8.81 -30.84
C ALA A 36 -9.29 8.54 -29.43
N ASN A 37 -9.03 7.36 -28.90
CA ASN A 37 -9.30 7.09 -27.49
C ASN A 37 -8.27 7.85 -26.66
N GLU A 38 -8.63 9.05 -26.24
CA GLU A 38 -8.04 9.65 -25.06
C GLU A 38 -8.52 8.80 -23.88
N HIS A 39 -7.74 7.77 -23.54
CA HIS A 39 -7.86 7.20 -22.22
C HIS A 39 -7.78 8.37 -21.24
N ASN A 40 -8.62 8.35 -20.20
CA ASN A 40 -8.43 9.19 -19.03
C ASN A 40 -7.04 8.85 -18.46
N ALA A 41 -5.99 9.38 -19.08
CA ALA A 41 -4.64 9.32 -18.61
C ALA A 41 -4.61 10.07 -17.29
N LEU A 42 -3.48 10.00 -16.57
CA LEU A 42 -3.31 10.76 -15.34
C LEU A 42 -3.51 12.25 -15.63
N VAL A 43 -4.75 12.73 -15.51
CA VAL A 43 -5.04 14.14 -15.30
C VAL A 43 -4.35 14.45 -13.98
N PRO A 44 -3.26 15.27 -13.99
CA PRO A 44 -2.61 15.67 -12.76
C PRO A 44 -3.70 16.37 -11.96
N ARG A 45 -4.08 15.78 -10.83
CA ARG A 45 -5.05 16.44 -9.97
C ARG A 45 -4.29 17.46 -9.14
N ASP A 46 -4.78 18.69 -9.12
CA ASP A 46 -4.18 19.89 -8.51
C ASP A 46 -3.89 19.79 -7.00
N TRP A 47 -4.14 18.64 -6.37
CA TRP A 47 -3.90 18.36 -4.96
C TRP A 47 -2.65 17.50 -4.71
N TRP A 48 -1.65 17.61 -5.58
CA TRP A 48 -0.35 17.01 -5.30
C TRP A 48 0.44 17.89 -4.35
N LEU A 49 0.66 17.34 -3.15
CA LEU A 49 1.57 17.86 -2.14
C LEU A 49 2.87 18.32 -2.77
N GLU A 50 3.21 19.58 -2.51
CA GLU A 50 4.44 20.18 -2.95
C GLU A 50 5.64 19.46 -2.30
N PRO A 51 6.82 19.48 -2.94
CA PRO A 51 8.00 18.82 -2.38
C PRO A 51 8.36 19.28 -0.97
N TRP A 52 8.17 20.57 -0.66
CA TRP A 52 8.45 21.12 0.66
C TRP A 52 7.48 20.62 1.74
N GLU A 53 6.19 20.45 1.42
CA GLU A 53 5.20 19.91 2.36
C GLU A 53 5.56 18.49 2.78
N LYS A 54 6.00 17.67 1.81
CA LYS A 54 6.49 16.32 2.09
C LYS A 54 7.72 16.36 3.00
N GLN A 55 8.66 17.26 2.72
CA GLN A 55 9.88 17.39 3.52
C GLN A 55 9.56 17.81 4.96
N ALA A 56 8.70 18.81 5.14
CA ALA A 56 8.27 19.27 6.45
C ALA A 56 7.66 18.14 7.30
N VAL A 57 6.89 17.22 6.69
CA VAL A 57 6.35 16.05 7.38
C VAL A 57 7.43 15.05 7.79
N LEU A 58 8.43 14.83 6.96
CA LEU A 58 9.55 13.94 7.30
C LEU A 58 10.38 14.51 8.45
N ASP A 59 10.64 15.82 8.41
CA ASP A 59 11.39 16.53 9.44
C ASP A 59 10.60 16.54 10.77
N TYR A 60 9.29 16.79 10.71
CA TYR A 60 8.42 16.78 11.89
C TYR A 60 8.25 15.37 12.49
N HIS A 61 8.23 14.34 11.65
CA HIS A 61 8.24 12.95 12.13
C HIS A 61 9.58 12.59 12.80
N ALA A 62 10.71 13.09 12.29
CA ALA A 62 12.02 12.85 12.87
C ALA A 62 12.16 13.44 14.29
N THR A 63 11.51 14.59 14.56
CA THR A 63 11.48 15.20 15.89
C THR A 63 10.45 14.53 16.83
N HIS A 64 9.51 13.74 16.29
CA HIS A 64 8.45 13.08 17.05
C HIS A 64 8.35 11.57 16.75
N PRO A 65 9.40 10.77 17.04
CA PRO A 65 9.49 9.37 16.60
C PRO A 65 8.49 8.41 17.26
N LEU A 66 7.91 8.80 18.41
CA LEU A 66 6.91 7.99 19.13
C LEU A 66 5.48 8.27 18.68
N GLU A 67 5.26 9.33 17.92
CA GLU A 67 3.93 9.78 17.55
C GLU A 67 3.44 9.11 16.27
N GLY A 68 2.19 8.64 16.29
CA GLY A 68 1.57 8.04 15.12
C GLY A 68 1.20 9.08 14.06
N TYR A 69 1.20 8.69 12.78
CA TYR A 69 0.90 9.58 11.65
C TYR A 69 -0.40 10.40 11.78
N ARG A 70 -1.44 9.85 12.44
CA ARG A 70 -2.70 10.58 12.66
C ARG A 70 -2.53 11.73 13.63
N ARG A 71 -1.77 11.51 14.70
CA ARG A 71 -1.51 12.51 15.72
C ARG A 71 -0.57 13.57 15.18
N LEU A 72 0.45 13.17 14.42
CA LEU A 72 1.32 14.10 13.71
C LEU A 72 0.56 15.06 12.80
N ALA A 73 -0.46 14.59 12.08
CA ALA A 73 -1.28 15.46 11.22
C ALA A 73 -1.95 16.61 11.99
N PHE A 74 -2.50 16.33 13.18
CA PHE A 74 -3.11 17.37 14.01
C PHE A 74 -2.08 18.24 14.71
N MET A 75 -0.96 17.66 15.16
CA MET A 75 0.14 18.45 15.75
C MET A 75 0.76 19.43 14.74
N MET A 76 0.96 19.01 13.48
CA MET A 76 1.44 19.89 12.42
C MET A 76 0.43 20.99 12.07
N LEU A 77 -0.87 20.70 12.19
CA LEU A 77 -1.94 21.69 12.00
C LEU A 77 -1.92 22.72 13.13
N ASP A 78 -1.84 22.28 14.39
CA ASP A 78 -1.82 23.14 15.56
C ASP A 78 -0.53 23.98 15.65
N ALA A 79 0.59 23.44 15.17
CA ALA A 79 1.88 24.11 15.12
C ALA A 79 2.10 24.94 13.84
N ASP A 80 1.09 25.07 12.99
CA ASP A 80 1.11 25.83 11.73
C ASP A 80 2.27 25.45 10.78
N VAL A 81 2.55 24.15 10.68
CA VAL A 81 3.66 23.62 9.84
C VAL A 81 3.15 23.24 8.45
N VAL A 82 2.18 22.31 8.38
CA VAL A 82 1.55 21.84 7.13
C VAL A 82 0.12 21.39 7.44
N ALA A 83 -0.85 21.87 6.66
CA ALA A 83 -2.25 21.47 6.76
C ALA A 83 -2.56 20.26 5.85
N MET A 84 -2.54 19.05 6.42
CA MET A 84 -2.76 17.81 5.68
C MET A 84 -3.73 16.84 6.35
N SER A 85 -4.42 16.03 5.54
CA SER A 85 -5.23 14.93 6.08
C SER A 85 -4.33 13.80 6.63
N PRO A 86 -4.75 13.08 7.70
CA PRO A 86 -3.99 11.96 8.25
C PRO A 86 -3.64 10.86 7.24
N SER A 87 -4.50 10.63 6.25
CA SER A 87 -4.25 9.66 5.18
C SER A 87 -3.14 10.10 4.23
N SER A 88 -2.99 11.41 4.01
CA SER A 88 -1.91 11.97 3.18
C SER A 88 -0.57 11.86 3.89
N VAL A 89 -0.52 12.21 5.18
CA VAL A 89 0.67 12.02 6.05
C VAL A 89 1.11 10.56 6.06
N TYR A 90 0.16 9.62 6.23
CA TYR A 90 0.42 8.18 6.13
C TYR A 90 1.11 7.81 4.81
N ARG A 91 0.60 8.30 3.67
CA ARG A 91 1.17 8.00 2.35
C ARG A 91 2.57 8.56 2.19
N VAL A 92 2.83 9.77 2.68
CA VAL A 92 4.18 10.38 2.67
C VAL A 92 5.16 9.52 3.46
N LEU A 93 4.82 9.18 4.71
CA LEU A 93 5.67 8.37 5.58
C LEU A 93 5.88 6.93 5.05
N CYS A 94 4.84 6.32 4.48
CA CYS A 94 4.96 5.02 3.83
C CYS A 94 5.85 5.06 2.59
N ASN A 95 5.72 6.10 1.74
CA ASN A 95 6.56 6.25 0.54
C ASN A 95 8.03 6.52 0.92
N ALA A 96 8.28 7.20 2.04
CA ALA A 96 9.61 7.41 2.59
C ALA A 96 10.18 6.18 3.33
N GLY A 97 9.43 5.08 3.43
CA GLY A 97 9.87 3.86 4.11
C GLY A 97 9.93 3.95 5.64
N LEU A 98 9.50 5.07 6.24
CA LEU A 98 9.47 5.28 7.69
C LEU A 98 8.39 4.44 8.38
N MET A 99 7.35 4.09 7.64
CA MET A 99 6.31 3.19 8.10
C MET A 99 6.46 1.81 7.49
N LYS A 100 6.57 0.81 8.37
CA LYS A 100 6.69 -0.59 7.96
C LYS A 100 5.47 -0.98 7.13
N ARG A 101 5.69 -1.30 5.86
CA ARG A 101 4.69 -2.01 5.05
C ARG A 101 4.39 -3.31 5.78
N HIS A 102 3.12 -3.54 6.13
CA HIS A 102 2.74 -4.77 6.82
C HIS A 102 3.27 -5.96 6.02
N ASN A 103 4.16 -6.74 6.63
CA ASN A 103 4.76 -7.91 6.00
C ASN A 103 3.72 -9.03 6.05
N SER A 104 2.63 -8.84 5.29
CA SER A 104 1.54 -9.80 5.18
C SER A 104 2.13 -11.07 4.60
N LYS A 105 1.94 -12.18 5.30
CA LYS A 105 2.15 -13.50 4.70
C LYS A 105 1.32 -13.57 3.42
N PRO A 106 1.85 -14.22 2.35
CA PRO A 106 1.08 -14.40 1.13
C PRO A 106 -0.29 -15.00 1.45
N SER A 107 -1.31 -14.48 0.77
CA SER A 107 -2.70 -14.87 1.03
C SER A 107 -2.86 -16.39 0.97
N LEU A 108 -3.50 -16.95 1.98
CA LEU A 108 -3.91 -18.36 2.00
C LEU A 108 -5.22 -18.57 1.22
N LYS A 109 -5.77 -17.54 0.56
CA LYS A 109 -6.99 -17.66 -0.24
C LYS A 109 -6.77 -18.70 -1.35
N GLY A 110 -7.59 -19.74 -1.39
CA GLY A 110 -7.44 -20.91 -2.28
C GLY A 110 -6.74 -22.11 -1.63
N LYS A 111 -6.05 -21.93 -0.51
CA LYS A 111 -5.67 -23.03 0.38
C LYS A 111 -6.87 -23.29 1.28
N GLY A 112 -7.71 -24.24 0.86
CA GLY A 112 -8.91 -24.63 1.60
C GLY A 112 -8.59 -25.12 3.01
N PHE A 113 -9.64 -25.33 3.80
CA PHE A 113 -9.53 -25.96 5.11
C PHE A 113 -8.85 -27.32 4.99
N GLN A 114 -7.65 -27.48 5.57
CA GLN A 114 -7.00 -28.77 5.69
C GLN A 114 -7.61 -29.51 6.86
N GLN A 115 -8.50 -30.45 6.56
CA GLN A 115 -9.17 -31.25 7.58
C GLN A 115 -8.14 -32.09 8.36
N PRO A 116 -8.13 -32.05 9.71
CA PRO A 116 -7.29 -32.94 10.49
C PRO A 116 -7.70 -34.39 10.21
N LEU A 117 -6.73 -35.20 9.75
CA LEU A 117 -6.94 -36.62 9.42
C LEU A 117 -7.08 -37.51 10.66
N ARG A 118 -6.80 -36.97 11.84
CA ARG A 118 -6.91 -37.66 13.11
C ARG A 118 -7.97 -36.98 13.96
N ILE A 119 -8.90 -37.78 14.47
CA ILE A 119 -9.74 -37.36 15.58
C ILE A 119 -8.78 -37.03 16.74
N MET A 120 -8.97 -35.87 17.35
CA MET A 120 -8.23 -35.50 18.54
C MET A 120 -8.56 -36.52 19.62
N ASN A 121 -7.61 -37.40 19.97
CA ASN A 121 -7.82 -38.43 21.00
C ASN A 121 -8.15 -37.72 22.32
N THR A 122 -9.42 -37.69 22.70
CA THR A 122 -9.86 -37.34 24.05
C THR A 122 -9.30 -38.41 24.98
N GLY A 123 -8.31 -38.03 25.78
CA GLY A 123 -7.37 -38.94 26.40
C GLY A 123 -8.00 -40.09 27.18
N THR A 124 -7.54 -41.31 26.90
CA THR A 124 -7.21 -42.23 27.98
C THR A 124 -5.85 -41.78 28.54
N SER A 125 -5.87 -41.26 29.77
CA SER A 125 -4.67 -40.97 30.54
C SER A 125 -3.91 -42.28 30.80
N THR A 126 -3.02 -42.66 29.88
CA THR A 126 -1.97 -43.62 30.20
C THR A 126 -0.83 -42.84 30.82
N SER A 127 -0.64 -43.07 32.11
CA SER A 127 0.45 -42.55 32.94
C SER A 127 1.79 -42.62 32.22
N ARG A 128 2.33 -41.45 31.87
CA ARG A 128 3.71 -41.32 31.39
C ARG A 128 4.62 -41.27 32.62
N THR A 129 5.32 -42.36 32.88
CA THR A 129 6.47 -42.38 33.77
C THR A 129 7.50 -41.37 33.25
N SER A 130 7.88 -40.44 34.12
CA SER A 130 8.90 -39.42 33.88
C SER A 130 10.28 -40.05 33.98
N THR A 131 10.94 -40.25 32.83
CA THR A 131 12.40 -40.37 32.78
C THR A 131 12.93 -39.16 32.00
N SER A 132 13.37 -38.14 32.72
CA SER A 132 14.05 -36.97 32.17
C SER A 132 15.53 -37.29 31.94
N PRO A 133 16.10 -37.05 30.74
CA PRO A 133 17.53 -36.79 30.62
C PRO A 133 17.76 -35.28 30.78
N GLY A 134 18.67 -34.94 31.69
CA GLY A 134 19.03 -33.56 32.03
C GLY A 134 19.57 -32.77 30.84
N ARG A 135 19.23 -31.48 30.79
CA ARG A 135 19.81 -30.51 29.87
C ARG A 135 20.78 -29.64 30.69
N SER A 136 22.07 -29.82 30.45
CA SER A 136 23.12 -28.98 31.00
C SER A 136 23.04 -27.57 30.42
N SER A 137 23.14 -26.60 31.33
CA SER A 137 23.33 -25.18 31.05
C SER A 137 24.77 -24.92 30.60
N THR A 138 24.95 -24.23 29.48
CA THR A 138 26.21 -23.51 29.21
C THR A 138 25.86 -22.06 28.96
N SER A 139 26.33 -21.23 29.90
CA SER A 139 26.42 -19.78 29.83
C SER A 139 27.47 -19.38 28.81
N GLY A 140 27.08 -18.51 27.87
CA GLY A 140 27.96 -17.94 26.85
C GLY A 140 27.79 -16.43 26.79
N THR A 141 28.61 -15.76 27.60
CA THR A 141 29.39 -14.55 27.31
C THR A 141 28.74 -13.37 26.56
N SER A 142 28.69 -12.26 27.30
CA SER A 142 28.60 -10.86 26.87
C SER A 142 29.40 -10.53 25.61
N ALA A 143 28.76 -9.86 24.65
CA ALA A 143 29.41 -9.11 23.60
C ALA A 143 28.74 -7.74 23.49
N ALA A 144 29.32 -6.75 24.15
CA ALA A 144 29.12 -5.34 23.86
C ALA A 144 29.66 -5.07 22.45
N MET A 145 28.79 -4.65 21.53
CA MET A 145 29.22 -4.02 20.28
C MET A 145 28.90 -2.54 20.32
N HIS A 146 30.00 -1.82 20.49
CA HIS A 146 30.25 -0.42 20.27
C HIS A 146 29.34 0.28 19.25
N PHE A 147 28.72 1.35 19.76
CA PHE A 147 28.10 2.43 19.01
C PHE A 147 29.24 3.33 18.47
N ASN A 148 29.63 3.14 17.21
CA ASN A 148 30.41 4.11 16.44
C ASN A 148 29.40 4.67 15.40
N GLY A 149 29.00 5.94 15.38
CA GLY A 149 29.83 7.13 15.52
C GLY A 149 30.27 7.63 14.14
N GLU A 150 29.36 7.74 13.15
CA GLU A 150 29.68 8.25 11.80
C GLU A 150 28.41 8.49 10.93
N ILE A 151 27.44 9.30 11.39
CA ILE A 151 26.38 9.90 10.50
C ILE A 151 26.08 11.33 10.97
N TRP A 152 27.10 12.17 11.05
CA TRP A 152 26.93 13.63 11.27
C TRP A 152 27.66 14.49 10.23
N GLU A 153 28.11 13.89 9.12
CA GLU A 153 28.88 14.58 8.09
C GLU A 153 28.14 14.61 6.73
N ILE A 154 26.84 14.90 6.75
CA ILE A 154 26.05 15.19 5.54
C ILE A 154 25.31 16.55 5.65
N GLN A 155 25.44 17.28 6.76
CA GLN A 155 24.74 18.57 6.96
C GLN A 155 25.52 19.83 6.58
N GLN A 156 26.75 19.73 6.05
CA GLN A 156 27.52 20.94 5.68
C GLN A 156 27.54 21.28 4.18
N ASN A 157 26.95 20.45 3.29
CA ASN A 157 27.00 20.71 1.84
C ASN A 157 25.70 21.26 1.23
N TYR A 158 24.63 21.45 2.01
CA TYR A 158 23.33 21.90 1.47
C TYR A 158 23.07 23.41 1.59
N LYS A 159 24.02 24.19 2.12
CA LYS A 159 23.89 25.65 2.29
C LYS A 159 24.60 26.51 1.22
N SER A 160 25.24 25.91 0.21
CA SER A 160 26.03 26.65 -0.81
C SER A 160 25.30 26.87 -2.16
N VAL A 161 24.09 26.33 -2.36
CA VAL A 161 23.41 26.36 -3.69
C VAL A 161 22.14 27.22 -3.70
N ARG A 162 21.97 28.12 -2.72
CA ARG A 162 20.75 28.95 -2.61
C ARG A 162 21.00 30.47 -2.60
N GLU A 163 22.11 30.91 -3.21
CA GLU A 163 22.42 32.35 -3.41
C GLU A 163 22.79 32.71 -4.86
N SER A 164 22.33 31.91 -5.84
CA SER A 164 22.40 32.32 -7.24
C SER A 164 21.14 31.87 -7.96
N TRP A 165 20.35 32.88 -8.36
CA TRP A 165 19.04 32.88 -9.03
C TRP A 165 17.82 32.86 -8.11
#